data_AF-A0A9W8N3V6-F1
#
_entry.id   AF-A0A9W8N3V6-F1
#
_cell.length_a   1.000
_cell.length_b   1.000
_cell.length_c   1.000
_cell.angle_alpha   90.00
_cell.angle_beta   90.00
_cell.angle_gamma   90.00
#
_symmetry.space_group_name_H-M   'P 1'
#
loop_
_entity.id
_entity.type
_entity.pdbx_description
1 polymer ?
#
loop_
_entity_poly.entity_id
_entity_poly.type
_entity_poly.pdbx_seq_one_letter_code
_entity_poly.pdbx_strand_id
1 'polypeptide(L)'
;MLADHRGRPRTFAGIVLQEFDPAAGKLIGPRKNIFFGTDLDLVEGPHIYKRNGWYYLLTAEGGTGYYHACTLARSRDIWGPYTLHPNQHILSSKDHPHAALQRAGHGDIVETPDGKTYLVHLTGRPTTQERRCVLGRETAIQEAFWEDDWLYIKNGPVPSLMVELPGARDETQYWAERKYEFGDSLHKDFQWLRTPEPDRIFALEDGKLTLFGRESIGSWFEQSLVARRQEHFSYDAETVVDFAPEDERQFAGLTAYYSRFNFFYLTVTAHSDGRRELLIMSSEASWPLGKLKLPFSEPKTIPNEGKVKLAVTVRGRDLQFWYALEGDSELQKIGPVFDASIVSDECGGHQVHGSFTGAFVGVACSDLNGLALPARFDYFIYRPVSHYTDRYTI
;
A
#
# COMPACT_ATOMS: atom_id res chain seq x y z
N MET A 1 16.12 -17.07 1.31
CA MET A 1 17.13 -15.99 1.22
C MET A 1 18.05 -16.06 2.43
N LEU A 2 19.34 -15.82 2.25
CA LEU A 2 20.33 -15.62 3.30
C LEU A 2 20.68 -14.13 3.35
N ALA A 3 20.57 -13.50 4.52
CA ALA A 3 21.03 -12.13 4.73
C ALA A 3 22.25 -12.12 5.67
N ASP A 4 23.32 -11.42 5.29
CA ASP A 4 24.48 -11.14 6.15
C ASP A 4 24.43 -9.69 6.64
N HIS A 5 23.97 -9.50 7.88
CA HIS A 5 23.85 -8.18 8.53
C HIS A 5 25.20 -7.45 8.68
N ARG A 6 26.33 -8.14 8.49
CA ARG A 6 27.68 -7.53 8.51
C ARG A 6 28.07 -6.93 7.16
N GLY A 7 27.30 -7.22 6.11
CA GLY A 7 27.51 -6.72 4.75
C GLY A 7 28.72 -7.31 4.03
N ARG A 8 29.12 -8.56 4.32
CA ARG A 8 30.34 -9.17 3.77
C ARG A 8 30.08 -10.53 3.09
N PRO A 9 30.38 -10.71 1.80
CA PRO A 9 30.70 -9.69 0.80
C PRO A 9 29.46 -8.87 0.36
N ARG A 10 28.25 -9.33 0.67
CA ARG A 10 26.96 -8.72 0.33
C ARG A 10 25.99 -8.86 1.49
N THR A 11 25.03 -7.94 1.61
CA THR A 11 23.95 -8.05 2.61
C THR A 11 22.98 -9.18 2.27
N PHE A 12 22.76 -9.46 0.99
CA PHE A 12 21.95 -10.59 0.52
C PHE A 12 22.92 -11.64 -0.01
N ALA A 13 23.20 -12.64 0.81
CA ALA A 13 24.25 -13.62 0.59
C ALA A 13 23.82 -14.80 -0.30
N GLY A 14 22.55 -14.89 -0.72
CA GLY A 14 22.07 -15.85 -1.71
C GLY A 14 20.74 -16.54 -1.37
N ILE A 15 20.38 -17.54 -2.17
CA ILE A 15 19.19 -18.37 -2.04
C ILE A 15 19.56 -19.70 -1.41
N VAL A 16 18.91 -20.02 -0.30
CA VAL A 16 19.13 -21.27 0.43
C VAL A 16 18.00 -22.24 0.15
N LEU A 17 18.38 -23.49 -0.13
CA LEU A 17 17.47 -24.61 -0.29
C LEU A 17 17.66 -25.60 0.87
N GLN A 18 16.53 -26.10 1.38
CA GLN A 18 16.45 -27.19 2.34
C GLN A 18 15.12 -27.92 2.14
N GLU A 19 15.12 -29.24 2.30
CA GLU A 19 13.94 -30.08 2.18
C GLU A 19 12.98 -29.87 3.37
N PHE A 20 11.67 -29.83 3.09
CA PHE A 20 10.63 -29.82 4.11
C PHE A 20 9.93 -31.19 4.13
N ASP A 21 9.92 -31.83 5.31
CA ASP A 21 9.16 -33.05 5.54
C ASP A 21 7.76 -32.70 6.08
N PRO A 22 6.69 -32.88 5.29
CA PRO A 22 5.34 -32.56 5.72
C PRO A 22 4.81 -33.48 6.83
N ALA A 23 5.31 -34.72 6.93
CA ALA A 23 4.91 -35.65 7.98
C ALA A 23 5.56 -35.25 9.32
N ALA A 24 6.82 -34.82 9.30
CA ALA A 24 7.53 -34.36 10.49
C ALA A 24 7.27 -32.88 10.84
N GLY A 25 6.69 -32.10 9.91
CA GLY A 25 6.40 -30.67 10.09
C GLY A 25 7.66 -29.81 10.24
N LYS A 26 8.80 -30.22 9.67
CA LYS A 26 10.08 -29.51 9.83
C LYS A 26 10.99 -29.63 8.62
N LEU A 27 11.96 -28.72 8.56
CA LEU A 27 13.06 -28.81 7.61
C LEU A 27 14.01 -29.96 7.99
N ILE A 28 14.46 -30.72 6.99
CA ILE A 28 15.34 -31.88 7.16
C ILE A 28 16.55 -31.79 6.21
N GLY A 29 17.53 -32.66 6.43
CA GLY A 29 18.66 -32.81 5.52
C GLY A 29 19.57 -31.57 5.43
N PRO A 30 20.40 -31.47 4.37
CA PRO A 30 21.37 -30.41 4.21
C PRO A 30 20.70 -29.07 3.84
N ARG A 31 21.23 -27.98 4.41
CA ARG A 31 20.88 -26.60 4.07
C ARG A 31 22.00 -25.99 3.23
N LYS A 32 21.75 -25.68 1.96
CA LYS A 32 22.80 -25.20 1.03
C LYS A 32 22.40 -23.89 0.36
N ASN A 33 23.36 -23.00 0.19
CA ASN A 33 23.21 -21.85 -0.70
C ASN A 33 23.38 -22.33 -2.14
N ILE A 34 22.31 -22.25 -2.93
CA ILE A 34 22.26 -22.80 -4.29
C ILE A 34 22.47 -21.73 -5.36
N PHE A 35 22.37 -20.45 -5.01
CA PHE A 35 22.50 -19.34 -5.94
C PHE A 35 22.85 -18.04 -5.22
N PHE A 36 23.94 -17.38 -5.62
CA PHE A 36 24.45 -16.16 -4.99
C PHE A 36 23.85 -14.86 -5.57
N GLY A 37 23.04 -14.97 -6.61
CA GLY A 37 22.58 -13.82 -7.38
C GLY A 37 23.59 -13.34 -8.43
N THR A 38 23.22 -12.27 -9.13
CA THR A 38 24.04 -11.54 -10.10
C THR A 38 24.73 -10.34 -9.44
N ASP A 39 25.39 -9.51 -10.24
CA ASP A 39 25.96 -8.25 -9.77
C ASP A 39 24.92 -7.17 -9.46
N LEU A 40 23.64 -7.41 -9.78
CA LEU A 40 22.53 -6.51 -9.39
C LEU A 40 22.24 -6.56 -7.88
N ASP A 41 22.74 -7.60 -7.18
CA ASP A 41 22.62 -7.80 -5.72
C ASP A 41 21.15 -7.87 -5.23
N LEU A 42 20.96 -7.88 -3.91
CA LEU A 42 19.65 -7.91 -3.25
C LEU A 42 18.79 -9.10 -3.70
N VAL A 43 19.43 -10.26 -3.90
CA VAL A 43 18.79 -11.47 -4.40
C VAL A 43 17.76 -12.03 -3.42
N GLU A 44 16.50 -12.02 -3.83
CA GLU A 44 15.34 -12.36 -3.03
C GLU A 44 14.24 -13.06 -3.84
N GLY A 45 13.05 -13.26 -3.24
CA GLY A 45 11.87 -13.83 -3.89
C GLY A 45 12.13 -15.12 -4.70
N PRO A 46 12.74 -16.18 -4.12
CA PRO A 46 13.07 -17.37 -4.87
C PRO A 46 11.85 -18.26 -5.15
N HIS A 47 11.64 -18.61 -6.41
CA HIS A 47 10.65 -19.60 -6.87
C HIS A 47 11.33 -20.65 -7.73
N ILE A 48 11.02 -21.94 -7.49
CA ILE A 48 11.57 -23.07 -8.25
C ILE A 48 10.48 -23.71 -9.10
N TYR A 49 10.77 -23.92 -10.38
CA TYR A 49 9.89 -24.61 -11.34
C TYR A 49 10.64 -25.79 -11.96
N LYS A 50 9.92 -26.87 -12.27
CA LYS A 50 10.49 -28.04 -12.96
C LYS A 50 9.85 -28.20 -14.33
N ARG A 51 10.65 -28.08 -15.39
CA ARG A 51 10.18 -28.19 -16.79
C ARG A 51 11.28 -28.79 -17.67
N ASN A 52 10.91 -29.72 -18.57
CA ASN A 52 11.83 -30.38 -19.52
C ASN A 52 13.13 -30.92 -18.90
N GLY A 53 13.05 -31.42 -17.66
CA GLY A 53 14.18 -31.93 -16.88
C GLY A 53 15.13 -30.85 -16.35
N TRP A 54 14.75 -29.58 -16.38
CA TRP A 54 15.44 -28.46 -15.74
C TRP A 54 14.71 -28.06 -14.46
N TYR A 55 15.48 -27.60 -13.48
CA TYR A 55 15.01 -26.76 -12.38
C TYR A 55 15.30 -25.31 -12.74
N TYR A 56 14.26 -24.50 -12.86
CA TYR A 56 14.38 -23.06 -13.04
C TYR A 56 14.29 -22.38 -11.68
N LEU A 57 15.19 -21.46 -11.40
CA LEU A 57 15.17 -20.59 -10.24
C LEU A 57 14.90 -19.16 -10.71
N LEU A 58 13.71 -18.66 -10.37
CA LEU A 58 13.33 -17.26 -10.54
C LEU A 58 13.63 -16.53 -9.23
N THR A 59 14.28 -15.37 -9.30
CA THR A 59 14.56 -14.51 -8.15
C THR A 59 14.25 -13.05 -8.48
N ALA A 60 13.95 -12.25 -7.46
CA ALA A 60 14.01 -10.80 -7.55
C ALA A 60 15.43 -10.31 -7.22
N GLU A 61 15.89 -9.25 -7.90
CA GLU A 61 17.19 -8.61 -7.65
C GLU A 61 17.09 -7.08 -7.77
N GLY A 62 18.11 -6.36 -7.29
CA GLY A 62 18.20 -4.90 -7.38
C GLY A 62 17.36 -4.14 -6.35
N GLY A 63 16.63 -4.88 -5.50
CA GLY A 63 15.72 -4.35 -4.49
C GLY A 63 14.44 -3.77 -5.08
N THR A 64 13.38 -3.72 -4.28
CA THR A 64 12.03 -3.32 -4.72
C THR A 64 11.87 -1.85 -5.15
N GLY A 65 12.96 -1.09 -5.29
CA GLY A 65 13.00 0.28 -5.80
C GLY A 65 13.06 0.36 -7.33
N TYR A 66 13.69 1.39 -7.89
CA TYR A 66 13.75 1.58 -9.35
C TYR A 66 14.72 0.66 -10.08
N TYR A 67 15.60 -0.07 -9.37
CA TYR A 67 16.52 -1.04 -9.96
C TYR A 67 15.97 -2.48 -10.00
N HIS A 68 14.73 -2.67 -9.56
CA HIS A 68 14.11 -3.98 -9.40
C HIS A 68 14.10 -4.78 -10.71
N ALA A 69 14.31 -6.10 -10.60
CA ALA A 69 14.30 -7.02 -11.72
C ALA A 69 13.83 -8.42 -11.31
N CYS A 70 13.37 -9.21 -12.29
CA CYS A 70 13.27 -10.66 -12.19
C CYS A 70 14.45 -11.31 -12.91
N THR A 71 15.25 -12.10 -12.19
CA THR A 71 16.38 -12.87 -12.71
C THR A 71 15.99 -14.34 -12.82
N LEU A 72 16.32 -14.96 -13.96
CA LEU A 72 16.05 -16.39 -14.19
C LEU A 72 17.34 -17.16 -14.39
N ALA A 73 17.43 -18.32 -13.76
CA ALA A 73 18.53 -19.27 -13.94
C ALA A 73 17.98 -20.69 -14.03
N ARG A 74 18.75 -21.65 -14.55
CA ARG A 74 18.35 -23.07 -14.61
C ARG A 74 19.50 -24.02 -14.28
N SER A 75 19.18 -25.19 -13.74
CA SER A 75 20.12 -26.30 -13.53
C SER A 75 19.46 -27.65 -13.78
N ARG A 76 20.25 -28.67 -14.12
CA ARG A 76 19.77 -30.08 -14.17
C ARG A 76 19.74 -30.71 -12.78
N ASP A 77 20.47 -30.16 -11.81
CA ASP A 77 20.46 -30.56 -10.41
C ASP A 77 19.78 -29.46 -9.58
N ILE A 78 18.85 -29.82 -8.71
CA ILE A 78 18.17 -28.86 -7.83
C ILE A 78 19.16 -28.11 -6.93
N TRP A 79 20.31 -28.71 -6.64
CA TRP A 79 21.41 -28.12 -5.87
C TRP A 79 22.33 -27.20 -6.68
N GLY A 80 22.12 -27.09 -7.99
CA GLY A 80 22.95 -26.29 -8.89
C GLY A 80 24.21 -27.03 -9.40
N PRO A 81 25.18 -26.31 -9.99
CA PRO A 81 25.16 -24.86 -10.18
C PRO A 81 24.05 -24.43 -11.15
N TYR A 82 23.47 -23.25 -10.91
CA TYR A 82 22.49 -22.65 -11.79
C TYR A 82 23.18 -21.80 -12.85
N THR A 83 22.89 -22.05 -14.12
CA THR A 83 23.31 -21.23 -15.25
C THR A 83 22.29 -20.12 -15.46
N LEU A 84 22.75 -18.88 -15.61
CA LEU A 84 21.87 -17.73 -15.84
C LEU A 84 21.20 -17.80 -17.21
N HIS A 85 19.99 -17.25 -17.30
CA HIS A 85 19.34 -16.93 -18.57
C HIS A 85 20.26 -16.03 -19.42
N PRO A 86 20.28 -16.13 -20.76
CA PRO A 86 21.14 -15.30 -21.62
C PRO A 86 20.96 -13.78 -21.40
N ASN A 87 19.72 -13.35 -21.13
CA ASN A 87 19.40 -11.95 -20.77
C ASN A 87 19.57 -11.62 -19.29
N GLN A 88 19.87 -12.62 -18.43
CA GLN A 88 19.92 -12.59 -16.96
C GLN A 88 18.61 -12.13 -16.31
N HIS A 89 18.25 -10.86 -16.50
CA HIS A 89 17.03 -10.23 -16.02
C HIS A 89 15.94 -10.31 -17.09
N ILE A 90 14.99 -11.22 -16.91
CA ILE A 90 13.91 -11.45 -17.87
C ILE A 90 12.82 -10.38 -17.81
N LEU A 91 12.73 -9.62 -16.71
CA LEU A 91 11.81 -8.50 -16.54
C LEU A 91 12.49 -7.39 -15.73
N SER A 92 12.54 -6.15 -16.24
CA SER A 92 12.93 -4.97 -15.48
C SER A 92 12.56 -3.67 -16.21
N SER A 93 12.24 -2.63 -15.44
CA SER A 93 12.07 -1.26 -15.94
C SER A 93 13.29 -0.36 -15.65
N LYS A 94 14.37 -0.89 -15.06
CA LYS A 94 15.42 -0.09 -14.40
C LYS A 94 16.13 0.90 -15.32
N ASP A 95 16.35 0.51 -16.58
CA ASP A 95 17.03 1.34 -17.60
C ASP A 95 16.04 2.14 -18.46
N HIS A 96 14.75 2.11 -18.13
CA HIS A 96 13.66 2.71 -18.90
C HIS A 96 12.83 3.65 -18.00
N PRO A 97 13.35 4.84 -17.63
CA PRO A 97 12.72 5.74 -16.67
C PRO A 97 11.35 6.29 -17.12
N HIS A 98 11.04 6.19 -18.42
CA HIS A 98 9.79 6.63 -19.02
C HIS A 98 8.75 5.50 -19.19
N ALA A 99 9.09 4.24 -18.86
CA ALA A 99 8.11 3.17 -18.89
C ALA A 99 6.97 3.44 -17.89
N ALA A 100 5.73 3.17 -18.29
CA ALA A 100 4.55 3.40 -17.45
C ALA A 100 4.56 2.58 -16.15
N LEU A 101 5.08 1.36 -16.26
CA LEU A 101 5.23 0.42 -15.17
C LEU A 101 6.70 0.42 -14.71
N GLN A 102 6.94 0.96 -13.52
CA GLN A 102 8.27 1.02 -12.91
C GLN A 102 8.42 -0.04 -11.83
N ARG A 103 9.64 -0.18 -11.26
CA ARG A 103 9.93 -1.10 -10.13
C ARG A 103 9.56 -2.55 -10.45
N ALA A 104 9.58 -2.94 -11.73
CA ALA A 104 9.13 -4.23 -12.20
C ALA A 104 10.07 -5.37 -11.74
N GLY A 105 9.57 -6.26 -10.90
CA GLY A 105 10.35 -7.35 -10.30
C GLY A 105 9.48 -8.22 -9.38
N HIS A 106 10.10 -9.11 -8.62
CA HIS A 106 9.41 -10.01 -7.69
C HIS A 106 8.24 -10.75 -8.33
N GLY A 107 8.54 -11.41 -9.45
CA GLY A 107 7.56 -12.10 -10.25
C GLY A 107 7.37 -13.57 -9.89
N ASP A 108 6.31 -14.15 -10.45
CA ASP A 108 5.97 -15.56 -10.38
C ASP A 108 5.45 -16.01 -11.76
N ILE A 109 5.69 -17.26 -12.13
CA ILE A 109 5.35 -17.84 -13.43
C ILE A 109 4.10 -18.71 -13.28
N VAL A 110 3.11 -18.48 -14.14
CA VAL A 110 1.92 -19.31 -14.24
C VAL A 110 1.71 -19.81 -15.66
N GLU A 111 1.43 -21.10 -15.79
CA GLU A 111 0.98 -21.71 -17.04
C GLU A 111 -0.52 -21.96 -16.95
N THR A 112 -1.26 -21.52 -17.97
CA THR A 112 -2.70 -21.75 -18.07
C THR A 112 -3.00 -23.17 -18.57
N PRO A 113 -4.23 -23.68 -18.37
CA PRO A 113 -4.61 -25.01 -18.88
C PRO A 113 -4.49 -25.17 -20.40
N ASP A 114 -4.60 -24.08 -21.17
CA ASP A 114 -4.41 -24.05 -22.63
C ASP A 114 -2.94 -23.86 -23.06
N GLY A 115 -2.00 -23.82 -22.11
CA GLY A 115 -0.57 -23.81 -22.36
C GLY A 115 0.06 -22.43 -22.58
N LYS A 116 -0.69 -21.34 -22.38
CA LYS A 116 -0.10 -19.98 -22.35
C LYS A 116 0.69 -19.79 -21.06
N THR A 117 1.79 -19.07 -21.14
CA THR A 117 2.61 -18.73 -19.97
C THR A 117 2.49 -17.24 -19.68
N TYR A 118 2.39 -16.91 -18.40
CA TYR A 118 2.38 -15.54 -17.92
C TYR A 118 3.37 -15.37 -16.76
N LEU A 119 3.91 -14.17 -16.64
CA LEU A 119 4.68 -13.71 -15.49
C LEU A 119 3.88 -12.63 -14.76
N VAL A 120 3.39 -12.92 -13.57
CA VAL A 120 2.86 -11.88 -12.67
C VAL A 120 4.04 -11.20 -11.98
N HIS A 121 3.96 -9.91 -11.71
CA HIS A 121 5.01 -9.16 -11.04
C HIS A 121 4.47 -7.93 -10.32
N LEU A 122 5.23 -7.40 -9.36
CA LEU A 122 4.90 -6.11 -8.77
C LEU A 122 5.36 -4.96 -9.68
N THR A 123 4.72 -3.80 -9.56
CA THR A 123 5.11 -2.57 -10.24
C THR A 123 4.70 -1.35 -9.41
N GLY A 124 5.41 -0.23 -9.55
CA GLY A 124 4.95 1.08 -9.09
C GLY A 124 4.62 1.97 -10.27
N ARG A 125 3.55 2.75 -10.15
CA ARG A 125 3.20 3.80 -11.12
C ARG A 125 3.52 5.18 -10.54
N PRO A 126 4.70 5.75 -10.84
CA PRO A 126 5.10 7.02 -10.27
C PRO A 126 4.24 8.18 -10.80
N THR A 127 3.80 9.02 -9.88
CA THR A 127 3.22 10.33 -10.15
C THR A 127 4.29 11.41 -10.13
N THR A 128 3.98 12.52 -10.80
CA THR A 128 4.76 13.77 -10.80
C THR A 128 6.24 13.61 -11.23
N GLN A 129 7.07 14.64 -11.05
CA GLN A 129 8.51 14.57 -11.37
C GLN A 129 9.31 13.94 -10.23
N GLU A 130 8.74 13.93 -9.03
CA GLU A 130 9.29 13.38 -7.79
C GLU A 130 9.27 11.84 -7.78
N ARG A 131 8.65 11.20 -8.79
CA ARG A 131 8.54 9.76 -8.97
C ARG A 131 8.02 9.07 -7.71
N ARG A 132 6.87 9.53 -7.20
CA ARG A 132 6.23 8.97 -6.00
C ARG A 132 5.10 8.03 -6.39
N CYS A 133 5.04 6.84 -5.80
CA CYS A 133 4.02 5.82 -6.05
C CYS A 133 2.97 5.87 -4.92
N VAL A 134 1.96 6.74 -5.04
CA VAL A 134 0.89 6.88 -4.02
C VAL A 134 0.07 5.61 -3.84
N LEU A 135 -0.07 4.81 -4.90
CA LEU A 135 -0.73 3.50 -4.87
C LEU A 135 0.17 2.40 -4.29
N GLY A 136 1.41 2.74 -3.90
CA GLY A 136 2.42 1.78 -3.47
C GLY A 136 2.89 0.89 -4.61
N ARG A 137 2.99 -0.41 -4.32
CA ARG A 137 3.32 -1.46 -5.30
C ARG A 137 2.06 -2.23 -5.66
N GLU A 138 1.73 -2.22 -6.94
CA GLU A 138 0.57 -2.86 -7.54
C GLU A 138 1.00 -4.16 -8.24
N THR A 139 0.03 -5.00 -8.62
CA THR A 139 0.29 -6.24 -9.37
C THR A 139 0.00 -6.02 -10.84
N ALA A 140 0.95 -6.41 -11.69
CA ALA A 140 0.82 -6.47 -13.14
C ALA A 140 1.11 -7.90 -13.64
N ILE A 141 0.78 -8.16 -14.90
CA ILE A 141 0.96 -9.47 -15.55
C ILE A 141 1.50 -9.25 -16.96
N GLN A 142 2.43 -10.11 -17.37
CA GLN A 142 3.04 -10.08 -18.70
C GLN A 142 2.84 -11.45 -19.37
N GLU A 143 2.52 -11.46 -20.66
CA GLU A 143 2.55 -12.69 -21.45
C GLU A 143 4.02 -13.10 -21.67
N ALA A 144 4.28 -14.39 -21.54
CA ALA A 144 5.61 -14.97 -21.69
C ALA A 144 5.56 -16.22 -22.57
N PHE A 145 6.69 -16.59 -23.13
CA PHE A 145 6.82 -17.77 -23.99
C PHE A 145 8.14 -18.49 -23.76
N TRP A 146 8.15 -19.79 -24.07
CA TRP A 146 9.33 -20.64 -23.96
C TRP A 146 9.99 -20.81 -25.33
N GLU A 147 11.29 -20.55 -25.41
CA GLU A 147 12.13 -20.78 -26.60
C GLU A 147 13.50 -21.31 -26.14
N ASP A 148 14.03 -22.37 -26.77
CA ASP A 148 15.30 -23.01 -26.39
C ASP A 148 15.42 -23.34 -24.88
N ASP A 149 14.32 -23.84 -24.30
CA ASP A 149 14.15 -24.12 -22.87
C ASP A 149 14.35 -22.88 -21.97
N TRP A 150 14.18 -21.66 -22.47
CA TRP A 150 14.25 -20.42 -21.72
C TRP A 150 12.94 -19.63 -21.80
N LEU A 151 12.59 -18.94 -20.72
CA LEU A 151 11.40 -18.11 -20.65
C LEU A 151 11.72 -16.67 -21.05
N TYR A 152 10.98 -16.15 -22.02
CA TYR A 152 11.06 -14.77 -22.49
C TYR A 152 9.73 -14.05 -22.27
N ILE A 153 9.81 -12.76 -21.97
CA ILE A 153 8.63 -11.88 -21.91
C ILE A 153 8.30 -11.40 -23.32
N LYS A 154 7.02 -11.48 -23.69
CA LYS A 154 6.51 -10.97 -24.97
C LYS A 154 6.76 -9.46 -25.04
N ASN A 155 7.25 -8.99 -26.19
CA ASN A 155 7.67 -7.60 -26.44
C ASN A 155 8.94 -7.16 -25.67
N GLY A 156 9.67 -8.07 -25.03
CA GLY A 156 10.94 -7.79 -24.36
C GLY A 156 10.83 -7.59 -22.84
N PRO A 157 11.95 -7.31 -22.16
CA PRO A 157 12.02 -7.32 -20.69
C PRO A 157 11.37 -6.12 -20.00
N VAL A 158 11.01 -5.07 -20.75
CA VAL A 158 10.31 -3.91 -20.21
C VAL A 158 8.82 -4.24 -20.15
N PRO A 159 8.16 -4.12 -18.97
CA PRO A 159 6.77 -4.51 -18.82
C PRO A 159 5.85 -3.70 -19.75
N SER A 160 4.99 -4.40 -20.48
CA SER A 160 3.95 -3.78 -21.29
C SER A 160 2.83 -3.26 -20.38
N LEU A 161 2.31 -2.07 -20.69
CA LEU A 161 1.15 -1.51 -19.99
C LEU A 161 -0.14 -2.27 -20.32
N MET A 162 -0.26 -2.71 -21.57
CA MET A 162 -1.40 -3.45 -22.09
C MET A 162 -0.97 -4.87 -22.44
N VAL A 163 -1.65 -5.86 -21.87
CA VAL A 163 -1.37 -7.28 -22.08
C VAL A 163 -2.66 -8.01 -22.44
N GLU A 164 -2.57 -8.88 -23.44
CA GLU A 164 -3.70 -9.69 -23.88
C GLU A 164 -3.92 -10.85 -22.91
N LEU A 165 -5.07 -10.84 -22.24
CA LEU A 165 -5.49 -11.88 -21.30
C LEU A 165 -6.67 -12.68 -21.87
N PRO A 166 -6.83 -13.96 -21.48
CA PRO A 166 -7.97 -14.77 -21.88
C PRO A 166 -9.23 -14.34 -21.10
N GLY A 167 -9.78 -13.18 -21.46
CA GLY A 167 -10.97 -12.61 -20.83
C GLY A 167 -11.34 -11.24 -21.41
N ALA A 168 -12.58 -10.82 -21.21
CA ALA A 168 -13.00 -9.47 -21.55
C ALA A 168 -12.54 -8.49 -20.46
N ARG A 169 -12.02 -7.33 -20.87
CA ARG A 169 -11.74 -6.22 -19.95
C ARG A 169 -13.06 -5.58 -19.52
N ASP A 170 -13.38 -5.67 -18.24
CA ASP A 170 -14.51 -4.96 -17.62
C ASP A 170 -14.01 -4.15 -16.42
N GLU A 171 -14.01 -2.83 -16.57
CA GLU A 171 -13.61 -1.89 -15.51
C GLU A 171 -14.79 -1.28 -14.77
N THR A 172 -16.02 -1.73 -15.03
CA THR A 172 -17.23 -1.18 -14.41
C THR A 172 -17.12 -1.21 -12.89
N GLN A 173 -16.66 -2.32 -12.32
CA GLN A 173 -16.46 -2.48 -10.88
C GLN A 173 -15.24 -1.70 -10.35
N TYR A 174 -14.24 -1.43 -11.19
CA TYR A 174 -13.07 -0.64 -10.82
C TYR A 174 -13.47 0.83 -10.63
N TRP A 175 -14.25 1.38 -11.58
CA TRP A 175 -14.69 2.78 -11.57
C TRP A 175 -15.99 3.04 -10.79
N ALA A 176 -16.63 2.01 -10.23
CA ALA A 176 -17.86 2.17 -9.46
C ALA A 176 -17.61 2.90 -8.13
N GLU A 177 -18.52 3.81 -7.77
CA GLU A 177 -18.59 4.33 -6.41
C GLU A 177 -18.86 3.18 -5.43
N ARG A 178 -18.14 3.19 -4.31
CA ARG A 178 -18.35 2.28 -3.18
C ARG A 178 -18.95 3.06 -2.02
N LYS A 179 -20.19 2.74 -1.67
CA LYS A 179 -20.83 3.20 -0.43
C LYS A 179 -20.87 2.03 0.56
N TYR A 180 -20.24 2.20 1.71
CA TYR A 180 -20.20 1.24 2.79
C TYR A 180 -21.17 1.66 3.88
N GLU A 181 -22.28 0.94 3.97
CA GLU A 181 -23.16 0.92 5.14
C GLU A 181 -22.69 -0.24 6.01
N PHE A 182 -22.42 0.01 7.29
CA PHE A 182 -21.69 -0.92 8.14
C PHE A 182 -22.63 -1.98 8.72
N GLY A 183 -22.78 -3.12 8.04
CA GLY A 183 -23.57 -4.25 8.52
C GLY A 183 -22.87 -5.07 9.61
N ASP A 184 -23.23 -6.36 9.72
CA ASP A 184 -22.75 -7.26 10.78
C ASP A 184 -21.24 -7.58 10.73
N SER A 185 -20.57 -7.25 9.62
CA SER A 185 -19.14 -7.52 9.43
C SER A 185 -18.46 -6.40 8.65
N LEU A 186 -17.20 -6.15 8.98
CA LEU A 186 -16.41 -5.12 8.31
C LEU A 186 -16.09 -5.59 6.89
N HIS A 187 -16.40 -4.75 5.89
CA HIS A 187 -16.13 -5.10 4.49
C HIS A 187 -14.63 -5.34 4.27
N LYS A 188 -14.28 -6.34 3.44
CA LYS A 188 -12.90 -6.80 3.17
C LYS A 188 -11.91 -5.73 2.68
N ASP A 189 -12.43 -4.63 2.16
CA ASP A 189 -11.63 -3.49 1.69
C ASP A 189 -10.99 -2.73 2.86
N PHE A 190 -11.62 -2.79 4.03
CA PHE A 190 -11.11 -2.15 5.24
C PHE A 190 -10.16 -3.07 5.99
N GLN A 191 -9.12 -2.46 6.53
CA GLN A 191 -8.17 -3.07 7.44
C GLN A 191 -7.92 -2.13 8.61
N TRP A 192 -7.39 -2.69 9.69
CA TRP A 192 -6.85 -1.96 10.83
C TRP A 192 -5.38 -2.32 11.03
N LEU A 193 -4.67 -1.56 11.86
CA LEU A 193 -3.25 -1.79 12.07
C LEU A 193 -3.00 -2.76 13.23
N ARG A 194 -2.40 -3.91 12.89
CA ARG A 194 -1.60 -4.80 13.75
C ARG A 194 -2.32 -5.55 14.86
N THR A 195 -3.20 -4.90 15.61
CA THR A 195 -3.76 -5.51 16.82
C THR A 195 -4.56 -6.77 16.49
N PRO A 196 -4.32 -7.90 17.21
CA PRO A 196 -5.15 -9.10 17.11
C PRO A 196 -6.46 -8.97 17.90
N GLU A 197 -6.68 -7.86 18.61
CA GLU A 197 -7.85 -7.59 19.45
C GLU A 197 -8.73 -6.47 18.81
N PRO A 198 -9.37 -6.70 17.65
CA PRO A 198 -10.12 -5.67 16.94
C PRO A 198 -11.29 -5.09 17.74
N ASP A 199 -11.93 -5.90 18.60
CA ASP A 199 -13.06 -5.47 19.44
C ASP A 199 -12.66 -4.36 20.43
N ARG A 200 -11.36 -4.18 20.69
CA ARG A 200 -10.85 -3.07 21.50
C ARG A 200 -10.81 -1.75 20.75
N ILE A 201 -10.79 -1.76 19.41
CA ILE A 201 -10.61 -0.54 18.62
C ILE A 201 -11.87 -0.16 17.84
N PHE A 202 -12.72 -1.12 17.48
CA PHE A 202 -13.98 -0.84 16.81
C PHE A 202 -15.08 -1.86 17.12
N ALA A 203 -16.33 -1.45 16.89
CA ALA A 203 -17.52 -2.29 16.86
C ALA A 203 -18.43 -1.88 15.69
N LEU A 204 -19.27 -2.80 15.24
CA LEU A 204 -20.30 -2.55 14.23
C LEU A 204 -21.67 -2.71 14.86
N GLU A 205 -22.43 -1.61 14.93
CA GLU A 205 -23.70 -1.54 15.67
C GLU A 205 -24.69 -0.68 14.88
N ASP A 206 -25.93 -1.14 14.74
CA ASP A 206 -27.03 -0.39 14.10
C ASP A 206 -26.72 0.18 12.70
N GLY A 207 -25.96 -0.55 11.89
CA GLY A 207 -25.59 -0.09 10.54
C GLY A 207 -24.37 0.85 10.51
N LYS A 208 -23.66 1.03 11.63
CA LYS A 208 -22.60 2.02 11.82
C LYS A 208 -21.29 1.41 12.30
N LEU A 209 -20.20 2.13 12.04
CA LEU A 209 -18.89 1.83 12.61
C LEU A 209 -18.66 2.70 13.83
N THR A 210 -18.48 2.10 14.99
CA THR A 210 -18.03 2.79 16.21
C THR A 210 -16.54 2.55 16.38
N LEU A 211 -15.73 3.61 16.43
CA LEU A 211 -14.33 3.54 16.86
C LEU A 211 -14.22 3.98 18.32
N PHE A 212 -13.57 3.17 19.15
CA PHE A 212 -13.30 3.54 20.54
C PHE A 212 -11.97 4.28 20.62
N GLY A 213 -11.91 5.48 21.19
CA GLY A 213 -10.68 6.26 21.26
C GLY A 213 -9.55 5.50 21.98
N ARG A 214 -8.39 5.39 21.33
CA ARG A 214 -7.18 4.76 21.90
C ARG A 214 -5.98 5.70 21.71
N GLU A 215 -4.83 5.15 21.36
CA GLU A 215 -3.59 5.89 21.21
C GLU A 215 -3.63 6.82 19.99
N SER A 216 -2.65 7.71 19.91
CA SER A 216 -2.50 8.64 18.79
C SER A 216 -2.41 7.93 17.43
N ILE A 217 -2.76 8.64 16.35
CA ILE A 217 -2.66 8.17 14.95
C ILE A 217 -1.25 7.71 14.53
N GLY A 218 -0.21 8.10 15.28
CA GLY A 218 1.15 7.65 15.02
C GLY A 218 1.52 6.31 15.65
N SER A 219 0.68 5.72 16.51
CA SER A 219 1.11 4.58 17.33
C SER A 219 1.34 3.28 16.56
N TRP A 220 2.22 2.43 17.10
CA TRP A 220 2.45 1.06 16.62
C TRP A 220 1.57 0.02 17.31
N PHE A 221 0.85 0.40 18.37
CA PHE A 221 0.07 -0.52 19.20
C PHE A 221 -1.43 -0.33 18.96
N GLU A 222 -2.15 0.31 19.88
CA GLU A 222 -3.60 0.40 19.85
C GLU A 222 -4.05 1.68 19.15
N GLN A 223 -3.95 1.65 17.82
CA GLN A 223 -4.49 2.71 16.98
C GLN A 223 -5.88 2.34 16.50
N SER A 224 -6.90 3.10 16.92
CA SER A 224 -8.26 2.97 16.39
C SER A 224 -8.34 3.64 15.03
N LEU A 225 -7.94 2.89 14.01
CA LEU A 225 -7.93 3.25 12.60
C LEU A 225 -8.57 2.10 11.81
N VAL A 226 -9.57 2.44 11.01
CA VAL A 226 -10.17 1.55 10.02
C VAL A 226 -10.09 2.23 8.67
N ALA A 227 -9.34 1.65 7.74
CA ALA A 227 -9.02 2.29 6.46
C ALA A 227 -8.96 1.31 5.30
N ARG A 228 -9.22 1.81 4.09
CA ARG A 228 -9.09 1.07 2.83
C ARG A 228 -7.97 1.64 1.97
N ARG A 229 -7.46 0.84 1.03
CA ARG A 229 -6.42 1.27 0.09
C ARG A 229 -6.91 2.41 -0.81
N GLN A 230 -6.00 3.32 -1.15
CA GLN A 230 -6.16 4.15 -2.35
C GLN A 230 -5.85 3.28 -3.58
N GLU A 231 -6.80 3.14 -4.50
CA GLU A 231 -6.68 2.27 -5.70
C GLU A 231 -6.75 3.05 -7.02
N HIS A 232 -6.96 4.37 -6.92
CA HIS A 232 -7.04 5.31 -8.03
C HIS A 232 -6.14 6.50 -7.74
N PHE A 233 -5.52 7.07 -8.77
CA PHE A 233 -4.70 8.28 -8.61
C PHE A 233 -5.51 9.45 -8.06
N SER A 234 -6.75 9.58 -8.53
CA SER A 234 -7.70 10.60 -8.10
C SER A 234 -8.98 9.95 -7.58
N TYR A 235 -9.50 10.47 -6.48
CA TYR A 235 -10.70 9.94 -5.83
C TYR A 235 -11.33 10.97 -4.88
N ASP A 236 -12.58 10.73 -4.49
CA ASP A 236 -13.23 11.38 -3.36
C ASP A 236 -13.52 10.34 -2.28
N ALA A 237 -13.40 10.72 -1.01
CA ALA A 237 -13.90 9.93 0.09
C ALA A 237 -14.65 10.81 1.09
N GLU A 238 -15.72 10.28 1.67
CA GLU A 238 -16.50 10.99 2.68
C GLU A 238 -17.10 10.05 3.73
N THR A 239 -17.41 10.63 4.88
CA THR A 239 -18.08 9.98 6.01
C THR A 239 -18.90 11.02 6.77
N VAL A 240 -19.83 10.56 7.62
CA VAL A 240 -20.46 11.38 8.66
C VAL A 240 -20.04 10.84 10.01
N VAL A 241 -19.58 11.71 10.90
CA VAL A 241 -19.16 11.36 12.27
C VAL A 241 -20.06 12.04 13.31
N ASP A 242 -20.45 11.25 14.32
CA ASP A 242 -21.05 11.68 15.56
C ASP A 242 -20.02 11.50 16.68
N PHE A 243 -19.53 12.63 17.21
CA PHE A 243 -18.46 12.67 18.20
C PHE A 243 -18.55 13.94 19.06
N ALA A 244 -18.45 13.78 20.37
CA ALA A 244 -18.56 14.83 21.37
C ALA A 244 -17.31 14.87 22.25
N PRO A 245 -16.18 15.40 21.74
CA PRO A 245 -14.95 15.52 22.51
C PRO A 245 -15.10 16.57 23.62
N GLU A 246 -14.48 16.32 24.76
CA GLU A 246 -14.51 17.20 25.94
C GLU A 246 -13.27 18.10 26.03
N ASP A 247 -12.16 17.70 25.42
CA ASP A 247 -10.90 18.45 25.40
C ASP A 247 -10.04 18.16 24.14
N GLU A 248 -8.86 18.78 24.07
CA GLU A 248 -7.93 18.69 22.93
C GLU A 248 -7.21 17.34 22.77
N ARG A 249 -7.41 16.41 23.70
CA ARG A 249 -6.80 15.08 23.69
C ARG A 249 -7.72 14.02 23.06
N GLN A 250 -8.94 14.41 22.70
CA GLN A 250 -9.96 13.56 22.10
C GLN A 250 -10.26 14.03 20.69
N PHE A 251 -9.96 13.20 19.70
CA PHE A 251 -10.13 13.59 18.30
C PHE A 251 -10.48 12.40 17.42
N ALA A 252 -11.46 12.59 16.53
CA ALA A 252 -11.93 11.57 15.59
C ALA A 252 -12.23 12.19 14.23
N GLY A 253 -12.03 11.45 13.14
CA GLY A 253 -12.37 11.96 11.82
C GLY A 253 -11.80 11.15 10.66
N LEU A 254 -11.50 11.85 9.56
CA LEU A 254 -11.12 11.28 8.26
C LEU A 254 -9.62 11.49 7.99
N THR A 255 -8.92 10.42 7.59
CA THR A 255 -7.48 10.46 7.32
C THR A 255 -7.09 9.90 5.96
N ALA A 256 -6.11 10.53 5.33
CA ALA A 256 -5.25 9.92 4.32
C ALA A 256 -3.93 9.51 5.01
N TYR A 257 -3.63 8.22 5.01
CA TYR A 257 -2.62 7.62 5.87
C TYR A 257 -1.69 6.70 5.07
N TYR A 258 -0.38 6.83 5.28
CA TYR A 258 0.58 5.83 4.84
C TYR A 258 1.25 5.16 6.05
N SER A 259 1.80 5.97 6.95
CA SER A 259 2.42 5.52 8.20
C SER A 259 2.43 6.66 9.22
N ARG A 260 2.93 6.40 10.42
CA ARG A 260 3.13 7.45 11.45
C ARG A 260 3.97 8.65 11.02
N PHE A 261 4.74 8.50 9.94
CA PHE A 261 5.60 9.55 9.40
C PHE A 261 4.89 10.38 8.31
N ASN A 262 3.79 9.86 7.76
CA ASN A 262 3.13 10.40 6.56
C ASN A 262 1.62 10.19 6.66
N PHE A 263 0.92 11.25 7.07
CA PHE A 263 -0.55 11.27 7.07
C PHE A 263 -1.07 12.71 7.04
N PHE A 264 -2.33 12.83 6.64
CA PHE A 264 -3.17 14.01 6.78
C PHE A 264 -4.45 13.57 7.48
N TYR A 265 -4.90 14.31 8.49
CA TYR A 265 -6.00 13.90 9.35
C TYR A 265 -6.87 15.10 9.71
N LEU A 266 -8.08 15.15 9.13
CA LEU A 266 -9.12 16.10 9.50
C LEU A 266 -9.92 15.53 10.65
N THR A 267 -9.95 16.25 11.77
CA THR A 267 -10.54 15.80 13.03
C THR A 267 -11.63 16.72 13.52
N VAL A 268 -12.66 16.14 14.14
CA VAL A 268 -13.50 16.78 15.15
C VAL A 268 -12.79 16.60 16.49
N THR A 269 -12.48 17.70 17.17
CA THR A 269 -11.82 17.77 18.48
C THR A 269 -12.51 18.85 19.32
N ALA A 270 -12.07 19.06 20.56
CA ALA A 270 -12.41 20.27 21.32
C ALA A 270 -11.15 21.08 21.64
N HIS A 271 -11.32 22.39 21.80
CA HIS A 271 -10.33 23.22 22.46
C HIS A 271 -10.32 22.92 23.97
N SER A 272 -9.30 23.37 24.71
CA SER A 272 -9.15 23.13 26.16
C SER A 272 -10.25 23.71 27.06
N ASP A 273 -11.21 24.44 26.48
CA ASP A 273 -12.41 24.95 27.15
C ASP A 273 -13.68 24.18 26.77
N GLY A 274 -13.53 23.04 26.08
CA GLY A 274 -14.62 22.16 25.65
C GLY A 274 -15.38 22.64 24.41
N ARG A 275 -14.96 23.73 23.76
CA ARG A 275 -15.59 24.18 22.51
C ARG A 275 -15.15 23.30 21.35
N ARG A 276 -16.12 22.69 20.67
CA ARG A 276 -15.85 21.79 19.54
C ARG A 276 -15.29 22.54 18.34
N GLU A 277 -14.30 21.95 17.69
CA GLU A 277 -13.64 22.51 16.52
C GLU A 277 -13.20 21.43 15.53
N LEU A 278 -12.96 21.87 14.30
CA LEU A 278 -12.27 21.09 13.29
C LEU A 278 -10.80 21.48 13.26
N LEU A 279 -9.93 20.48 13.34
CA LEU A 279 -8.48 20.64 13.29
C LEU A 279 -7.88 19.66 12.28
N ILE A 280 -6.92 20.14 11.48
CA ILE A 280 -6.14 19.30 10.58
C ILE A 280 -4.75 19.07 11.18
N MET A 281 -4.44 17.81 11.44
CA MET A 281 -3.10 17.36 11.80
C MET A 281 -2.43 16.72 10.58
N SER A 282 -1.14 17.01 10.38
CA SER A 282 -0.34 16.31 9.38
C SER A 282 1.02 15.92 9.92
N SER A 283 1.51 14.79 9.43
CA SER A 283 2.92 14.41 9.48
C SER A 283 3.38 14.24 8.05
N GLU A 284 4.41 14.98 7.66
CA GLU A 284 4.81 15.10 6.25
C GLU A 284 6.28 14.68 6.08
N ALA A 285 6.52 13.45 5.62
CA ALA A 285 7.87 12.88 5.43
C ALA A 285 8.78 13.04 6.66
N SER A 286 8.23 12.80 7.85
CA SER A 286 8.84 13.25 9.12
C SER A 286 9.76 12.22 9.80
N TRP A 287 10.25 11.23 9.07
CA TRP A 287 11.21 10.26 9.59
C TRP A 287 12.54 10.93 9.98
N PRO A 288 13.23 10.47 11.05
CA PRO A 288 12.89 9.35 11.94
C PRO A 288 11.95 9.68 13.08
N LEU A 289 11.52 10.93 13.20
CA LEU A 289 10.91 11.41 14.44
C LEU A 289 9.38 11.23 14.47
N GLY A 290 8.69 11.22 13.32
CA GLY A 290 7.23 11.12 13.31
C GLY A 290 6.58 12.37 13.87
N LYS A 291 7.12 13.55 13.54
CA LYS A 291 6.65 14.84 14.06
C LYS A 291 5.44 15.34 13.30
N LEU A 292 4.50 15.92 14.05
CA LEU A 292 3.45 16.75 13.47
C LEU A 292 4.06 18.03 12.87
N LYS A 293 3.46 18.51 11.78
CA LYS A 293 3.79 19.79 11.18
C LYS A 293 3.10 20.91 11.96
N LEU A 294 3.90 21.84 12.47
CA LEU A 294 3.45 23.01 13.22
C LEU A 294 3.85 24.32 12.50
N PRO A 295 3.06 25.40 12.62
CA PRO A 295 1.75 25.44 13.25
C PRO A 295 0.71 24.62 12.47
N PHE A 296 -0.36 24.18 13.14
CA PHE A 296 -1.49 23.56 12.46
C PHE A 296 -2.19 24.57 11.53
N SER A 297 -3.02 24.05 10.62
CA SER A 297 -3.99 24.90 9.92
C SER A 297 -4.94 25.54 10.91
N GLU A 298 -5.41 26.75 10.62
CA GLU A 298 -6.32 27.49 11.52
C GLU A 298 -7.56 26.63 11.86
N PRO A 299 -7.80 26.33 13.15
CA PRO A 299 -8.94 25.51 13.56
C PRO A 299 -10.25 26.23 13.24
N LYS A 300 -11.30 25.45 12.95
CA LYS A 300 -12.64 25.98 12.71
C LYS A 300 -13.56 25.61 13.86
N THR A 301 -13.94 26.58 14.69
CA THR A 301 -15.00 26.38 15.69
C THR A 301 -16.30 25.94 15.02
N ILE A 302 -16.95 24.93 15.58
CA ILE A 302 -18.24 24.39 15.14
C ILE A 302 -19.21 24.33 16.34
N PRO A 303 -20.53 24.15 16.13
CA PRO A 303 -21.46 23.91 17.24
C PRO A 303 -21.00 22.70 18.07
N ASN A 304 -21.28 22.70 19.38
CA ASN A 304 -20.88 21.60 20.28
C ASN A 304 -21.67 20.30 20.06
N GLU A 305 -22.83 20.39 19.41
CA GLU A 305 -23.73 19.27 19.15
C GLU A 305 -23.96 19.09 17.64
N GLY A 306 -24.52 17.93 17.27
CA GLY A 306 -24.84 17.58 15.90
C GLY A 306 -23.69 16.89 15.16
N LYS A 307 -24.04 16.20 14.09
CA LYS A 307 -23.08 15.42 13.29
C LYS A 307 -22.27 16.29 12.34
N VAL A 308 -21.13 15.79 11.91
CA VAL A 308 -20.27 16.47 10.93
C VAL A 308 -19.99 15.54 9.76
N LYS A 309 -20.29 16.00 8.54
CA LYS A 309 -19.80 15.35 7.32
C LYS A 309 -18.35 15.79 7.09
N LEU A 310 -17.46 14.83 6.89
CA LEU A 310 -16.06 15.06 6.56
C LEU A 310 -15.77 14.43 5.19
N ALA A 311 -15.04 15.14 4.34
CA ALA A 311 -14.65 14.63 3.03
C ALA A 311 -13.23 15.03 2.65
N VAL A 312 -12.61 14.24 1.77
CA VAL A 312 -11.32 14.51 1.14
C VAL A 312 -11.42 14.27 -0.35
N THR A 313 -10.83 15.17 -1.14
CA THR A 313 -10.71 15.05 -2.59
C THR A 313 -9.24 15.02 -2.96
N VAL A 314 -8.82 14.01 -3.72
CA VAL A 314 -7.47 13.88 -4.26
C VAL A 314 -7.52 14.03 -5.78
N ARG A 315 -6.74 14.96 -6.34
CA ARG A 315 -6.61 15.23 -7.79
C ARG A 315 -5.14 15.36 -8.15
N GLY A 316 -4.57 14.34 -8.78
CA GLY A 316 -3.13 14.32 -9.02
C GLY A 316 -2.33 14.44 -7.72
N ARG A 317 -1.65 15.56 -7.51
CA ARG A 317 -0.90 15.84 -6.26
C ARG A 317 -1.70 16.59 -5.21
N ASP A 318 -2.89 17.09 -5.53
CA ASP A 318 -3.63 17.99 -4.65
C ASP A 318 -4.57 17.21 -3.75
N LEU A 319 -4.43 17.37 -2.43
CA LEU A 319 -5.35 16.85 -1.41
C LEU A 319 -6.06 18.04 -0.74
N GLN A 320 -7.38 18.09 -0.83
CA GLN A 320 -8.21 19.10 -0.15
C GLN A 320 -9.22 18.42 0.76
N PHE A 321 -9.29 18.90 2.01
CA PHE A 321 -10.33 18.51 2.95
C PHE A 321 -11.55 19.43 2.88
N TRP A 322 -12.69 18.85 3.23
CA TRP A 322 -14.00 19.50 3.22
C TRP A 322 -14.84 19.06 4.41
N TYR A 323 -15.79 19.89 4.80
CA TYR A 323 -16.77 19.55 5.82
C TYR A 323 -18.15 20.14 5.52
N ALA A 324 -19.20 19.59 6.12
CA ALA A 324 -20.52 20.20 6.20
C ALA A 324 -21.13 19.89 7.58
N LEU A 325 -21.79 20.87 8.18
CA LEU A 325 -22.52 20.69 9.43
C LEU A 325 -23.90 20.08 9.18
N GLU A 326 -24.51 19.53 10.21
CA GLU A 326 -25.89 19.06 10.13
C GLU A 326 -26.83 20.20 9.71
N GLY A 327 -27.57 19.98 8.61
CA GLY A 327 -28.44 20.99 7.99
C GLY A 327 -27.81 21.78 6.85
N ASP A 328 -26.48 21.73 6.68
CA ASP A 328 -25.82 22.36 5.53
C ASP A 328 -26.09 21.57 4.24
N SER A 329 -26.36 22.29 3.15
CA SER A 329 -26.58 21.68 1.82
C SER A 329 -25.29 21.45 1.01
N GLU A 330 -24.20 22.15 1.35
CA GLU A 330 -22.97 22.15 0.57
C GLU A 330 -21.72 21.91 1.43
N LEU A 331 -20.73 21.26 0.85
CA LEU A 331 -19.41 21.08 1.46
C LEU A 331 -18.59 22.38 1.40
N GLN A 332 -17.98 22.74 2.52
CA GLN A 332 -17.09 23.88 2.67
C GLN A 332 -15.63 23.39 2.74
N LYS A 333 -14.72 24.10 2.07
CA LYS A 333 -13.27 23.83 2.17
C LYS A 333 -12.78 24.11 3.59
N ILE A 334 -11.84 23.29 4.07
CA ILE A 334 -11.11 23.55 5.31
C ILE A 334 -9.63 23.26 5.12
N GLY A 335 -8.80 24.15 5.66
CA GLY A 335 -7.35 24.08 5.52
C GLY A 335 -6.85 24.35 4.09
N PRO A 336 -5.52 24.30 3.90
CA PRO A 336 -4.88 24.47 2.60
C PRO A 336 -5.03 23.21 1.73
N VAL A 337 -4.60 23.33 0.47
CA VAL A 337 -4.33 22.17 -0.38
C VAL A 337 -2.99 21.55 0.05
N PHE A 338 -2.99 20.26 0.35
CA PHE A 338 -1.80 19.49 0.72
C PHE A 338 -1.24 18.70 -0.46
N ASP A 339 0.04 18.32 -0.37
CA ASP A 339 0.67 17.44 -1.35
C ASP A 339 0.34 15.96 -1.05
N ALA A 340 -0.65 15.42 -1.74
CA ALA A 340 -1.10 14.03 -1.66
C ALA A 340 0.04 13.04 -1.94
N SER A 341 1.07 13.42 -2.69
CA SER A 341 2.16 12.51 -3.02
C SER A 341 3.01 12.12 -1.79
N ILE A 342 2.88 12.83 -0.67
CA ILE A 342 3.55 12.52 0.61
C ILE A 342 3.10 11.17 1.19
N VAL A 343 1.87 10.71 0.91
CA VAL A 343 1.43 9.36 1.30
C VAL A 343 1.86 8.36 0.24
N SER A 344 3.16 8.10 0.14
CA SER A 344 3.75 7.17 -0.85
C SER A 344 4.91 6.37 -0.26
N ASP A 345 5.29 5.29 -0.96
CA ASP A 345 6.45 4.47 -0.59
C ASP A 345 7.71 5.31 -0.43
N GLU A 346 7.92 6.26 -1.34
CA GLU A 346 9.13 7.08 -1.38
C GLU A 346 9.20 8.08 -0.20
N CYS A 347 8.11 8.24 0.56
CA CYS A 347 8.06 9.07 1.77
C CYS A 347 7.92 8.26 3.08
N GLY A 348 7.61 6.96 3.02
CA GLY A 348 7.08 6.12 4.11
C GLY A 348 7.90 5.93 5.41
N GLY A 349 9.11 6.49 5.51
CA GLY A 349 9.85 6.60 6.75
C GLY A 349 10.97 5.59 6.95
N HIS A 350 11.69 5.27 5.88
CA HIS A 350 13.13 5.00 5.88
C HIS A 350 13.54 5.00 4.40
N GLN A 351 14.34 5.97 3.95
CA GLN A 351 14.66 6.15 2.51
C GLN A 351 15.32 4.91 1.85
N VAL A 352 15.77 3.93 2.65
CA VAL A 352 16.43 2.71 2.18
C VAL A 352 15.70 1.41 2.60
N HIS A 353 14.87 1.40 3.65
CA HIS A 353 14.36 0.17 4.31
C HIS A 353 13.10 0.43 5.18
N GLY A 354 11.89 0.48 4.63
CA GLY A 354 10.72 0.64 5.52
C GLY A 354 9.40 1.05 4.91
N SER A 355 9.30 1.19 3.59
CA SER A 355 8.09 1.68 2.93
C SER A 355 7.62 0.70 1.87
N PHE A 356 6.67 -0.17 2.23
CA PHE A 356 6.29 -1.33 1.43
C PHE A 356 4.77 -1.52 1.28
N THR A 357 3.99 -0.47 1.52
CA THR A 357 2.52 -0.52 1.56
C THR A 357 1.92 0.27 0.39
N GLY A 358 1.40 1.46 0.67
CA GLY A 358 0.65 2.33 -0.24
C GLY A 358 -0.22 3.27 0.59
N ALA A 359 -0.80 4.31 -0.01
CA ALA A 359 -1.74 5.19 0.67
C ALA A 359 -3.04 4.44 1.04
N PHE A 360 -3.57 4.79 2.19
CA PHE A 360 -4.89 4.40 2.67
C PHE A 360 -5.73 5.65 2.93
N VAL A 361 -7.05 5.51 2.82
CA VAL A 361 -8.03 6.50 3.26
C VAL A 361 -9.02 5.83 4.19
N GLY A 362 -9.36 6.46 5.29
CA GLY A 362 -10.19 5.85 6.32
C GLY A 362 -10.54 6.79 7.45
N VAL A 363 -11.03 6.21 8.53
CA VAL A 363 -11.45 6.93 9.72
C VAL A 363 -10.65 6.50 10.93
N ALA A 364 -10.40 7.43 11.83
CA ALA A 364 -9.68 7.18 13.06
C ALA A 364 -10.35 7.86 14.26
N CYS A 365 -10.03 7.38 15.46
CA CYS A 365 -10.41 7.97 16.73
C CYS A 365 -9.27 7.81 17.74
N SER A 366 -8.99 8.85 18.50
CA SER A 366 -7.98 8.85 19.55
C SER A 366 -8.53 9.52 20.79
N ASP A 367 -8.20 8.98 21.93
CA ASP A 367 -8.55 9.52 23.24
C ASP A 367 -7.34 9.34 24.16
N LEU A 368 -6.52 10.38 24.22
CA LEU A 368 -5.27 10.36 25.00
C LEU A 368 -5.52 10.49 26.51
N ASN A 369 -6.77 10.63 26.94
CA ASN A 369 -7.17 10.53 28.34
C ASN A 369 -7.38 9.07 28.78
N GLY A 370 -7.48 8.13 27.84
CA GLY A 370 -7.72 6.72 28.12
C GLY A 370 -9.16 6.39 28.51
N LEU A 371 -10.12 7.27 28.19
CA LEU A 371 -11.54 7.10 28.53
C LEU A 371 -12.32 6.29 27.49
N ALA A 372 -11.67 5.89 26.40
CA ALA A 372 -12.28 5.11 25.33
C ALA A 372 -13.46 5.81 24.64
N LEU A 373 -13.47 7.15 24.58
CA LEU A 373 -14.59 7.92 24.03
C LEU A 373 -14.95 7.43 22.62
N PRO A 374 -16.21 7.01 22.36
CA PRO A 374 -16.59 6.45 21.08
C PRO A 374 -16.90 7.53 20.04
N ALA A 375 -16.40 7.35 18.81
CA ALA A 375 -16.81 8.09 17.63
C ALA A 375 -17.61 7.16 16.70
N ARG A 376 -18.82 7.59 16.32
CA ARG A 376 -19.71 6.78 15.47
C ARG A 376 -19.73 7.32 14.05
N PHE A 377 -19.49 6.46 13.07
CA PHE A 377 -19.47 6.79 11.66
C PHE A 377 -20.67 6.13 10.96
N ASP A 378 -21.54 6.95 10.36
CA ASP A 378 -22.80 6.47 9.77
C ASP A 378 -22.56 5.64 8.49
N TYR A 379 -21.56 6.01 7.69
CA TYR A 379 -21.18 5.34 6.44
C TYR A 379 -19.77 5.75 6.03
N PHE A 380 -19.19 5.07 5.05
CA PHE A 380 -18.01 5.54 4.33
C PHE A 380 -18.24 5.47 2.82
N ILE A 381 -17.88 6.51 2.07
CA ILE A 381 -17.93 6.52 0.60
C ILE A 381 -16.52 6.63 0.05
N TYR A 382 -16.24 5.87 -1.00
CA TYR A 382 -15.08 6.04 -1.87
C TYR A 382 -15.55 6.10 -3.32
N ARG A 383 -15.24 7.20 -4.00
CA ARG A 383 -15.62 7.46 -5.38
C ARG A 383 -14.37 7.63 -6.23
N PRO A 384 -14.08 6.68 -7.14
CA PRO A 384 -13.05 6.85 -8.16
C PRO A 384 -13.30 8.09 -9.02
N VAL A 385 -12.25 8.84 -9.34
CA VAL A 385 -12.33 9.99 -10.26
C VAL A 385 -11.22 9.89 -11.29
N SER A 386 -11.54 10.14 -12.55
CA SER A 386 -10.54 10.31 -13.60
C SER A 386 -10.13 11.78 -13.66
N HIS A 387 -8.85 12.07 -13.44
CA HIS A 387 -8.27 13.40 -13.61
C HIS A 387 -7.26 13.41 -14.77
N TYR A 388 -7.15 14.53 -15.49
CA TYR A 388 -6.30 14.62 -16.69
C TYR A 388 -4.79 14.44 -16.40
N THR A 389 -4.37 14.55 -15.14
CA THR A 389 -2.99 14.29 -14.71
C THR A 389 -2.71 12.83 -14.41
N ASP A 390 -3.74 11.98 -14.37
CA ASP A 390 -3.63 10.57 -14.03
C ASP A 390 -3.00 9.79 -15.17
N ARG A 391 -2.16 8.81 -14.83
CA ARG A 391 -1.30 8.11 -15.79
C ARG A 391 -1.78 6.68 -16.05
N TYR A 392 -2.95 6.55 -16.66
CA TYR A 392 -3.54 5.24 -17.00
C TYR A 392 -3.08 4.67 -18.35
N THR A 393 -2.60 5.51 -19.28
CA THR A 393 -2.36 5.11 -20.69
C THR A 393 -1.07 5.72 -21.29
N ILE A 394 -0.03 5.98 -20.49
CA ILE A 394 1.21 6.66 -20.95
C ILE A 394 1.76 6.03 -22.23
#